data_AF-A0A349D5N4-F1
#
_entry.id   AF-A0A349D5N4-F1
#
_cell.length_a   1.000
_cell.length_b   1.000
_cell.length_c   1.000
_cell.angle_alpha   90.00
_cell.angle_beta   90.00
_cell.angle_gamma   90.00
#
_symmetry.space_group_name_H-M   'P 1'
#
loop_
_entity.id
_entity.type
_entity.pdbx_description
1 polymer ?
#
loop_
_entity_poly.entity_id
_entity_poly.type
_entity_poly.pdbx_seq_one_letter_code
_entity_poly.pdbx_strand_id
1 'polypeptide(L)'
;MTRGFTYLASVLILIACESPKLPADQRPKEREAWQFEREKDNSGKIPENIREREHSFAANLPTYETAARNAQNVKAIGPFNVGGRTRAFAMDINDENVYLAGGVSGSLWRSENEGLSWDQVGSKDEVYTVSSILQDPRPGKTDTWYYGTGEGEGNSASRGFSAIHHGNGMFKSEDGGVNWSPLVATQSNTLHQFDDWDFVWRLGIDKSNTTQDEIYAAIAGNIMRSDNGGGSRTSVLGSSGSTFSNMGFTDVVVTDDGVVYAALSSGISDRGIWRSADGINWTKISDVSFPFPYNRMILALAPSNQNVLYVLMDSPGNGAPADPLEIGSARTSLMKYTYSSGDGTGSGGNWVNRSNNLPSTSNSYTTMDLQGGYNMALR
;
A
#
# COMPACT_ATOMS: atom_id res chain seq x y z
N MET A 1 29.85 73.87 24.69
CA MET A 1 30.62 72.62 24.64
C MET A 1 30.65 72.02 26.04
N THR A 2 29.65 71.22 26.39
CA THR A 2 29.69 70.26 27.53
C THR A 2 28.45 69.38 27.43
N ARG A 3 28.69 68.09 27.17
CA ARG A 3 27.68 67.04 27.05
C ARG A 3 27.23 66.62 28.45
N GLY A 4 25.92 66.68 28.74
CA GLY A 4 25.33 66.05 29.92
C GLY A 4 24.83 64.65 29.55
N PHE A 5 25.47 63.63 30.12
CA PHE A 5 25.05 62.23 30.03
C PHE A 5 23.76 62.01 30.83
N THR A 6 22.67 61.60 30.17
CA THR A 6 21.49 61.06 30.84
C THR A 6 21.61 59.53 30.82
N TYR A 7 21.85 58.93 31.98
CA TYR A 7 21.76 57.49 32.17
C TYR A 7 20.29 57.08 32.06
N LEU A 8 19.90 56.43 30.97
CA LEU A 8 18.67 55.62 30.92
C LEU A 8 19.02 54.24 31.48
N ALA A 9 18.50 53.93 32.67
CA ALA A 9 18.50 52.59 33.20
C ALA A 9 17.48 51.75 32.40
N SER A 10 17.99 50.92 31.49
CA SER A 10 17.20 49.92 30.79
C SER A 10 16.80 48.82 31.77
N VAL A 11 15.56 48.85 32.26
CA VAL A 11 14.97 47.73 33.00
C VAL A 11 14.66 46.63 31.99
N LEU A 12 15.50 45.58 31.97
CA LEU A 12 15.23 44.36 31.21
C LEU A 12 14.15 43.56 31.95
N ILE A 13 12.89 43.71 31.56
CA ILE A 13 11.81 42.83 32.02
C ILE A 13 11.94 41.52 31.24
N LEU A 14 12.59 40.52 31.84
CA LEU A 14 12.50 39.14 31.41
C LEU A 14 11.10 38.62 31.76
N ILE A 15 10.17 38.73 30.81
CA ILE A 15 8.94 37.95 30.86
C ILE A 15 9.33 36.51 30.51
N ALA A 16 9.53 35.68 31.53
CA ALA A 16 9.58 34.24 31.34
C ALA A 16 8.21 33.81 30.79
N CYS A 17 8.17 33.43 29.52
CA CYS A 17 7.04 32.73 28.95
C CYS A 17 6.97 31.38 29.67
N GLU A 18 5.98 31.16 30.53
CA GLU A 18 5.72 29.84 31.12
C GLU A 18 5.53 28.87 29.96
N SER A 19 6.41 27.87 29.85
CA SER A 19 6.20 26.72 28.97
C SER A 19 4.80 26.15 29.24
N PRO A 20 4.01 25.83 28.18
CA PRO A 20 2.67 25.29 28.36
C PRO A 20 2.74 24.08 29.29
N LYS A 21 1.95 24.11 30.37
CA LYS A 21 1.87 22.98 31.30
C LYS A 21 1.42 21.77 30.51
N LEU A 22 2.17 20.67 30.59
CA LEU A 22 1.75 19.39 30.03
C LEU A 22 0.31 19.08 30.49
N PRO A 23 -0.49 18.41 29.64
CA PRO A 23 -1.79 17.85 30.02
C PRO A 23 -1.69 17.09 31.35
N ALA A 24 -2.75 17.10 32.16
CA ALA A 24 -2.72 16.62 33.55
C ALA A 24 -2.26 15.15 33.68
N ASP A 25 -2.60 14.32 32.69
CA ASP A 25 -2.21 12.93 32.55
C ASP A 25 -0.71 12.71 32.20
N GLN A 26 -0.01 13.76 31.77
CA GLN A 26 1.40 13.72 31.38
C GLN A 26 2.34 14.37 32.42
N ARG A 27 1.81 14.93 33.50
CA ARG A 27 2.61 15.51 34.59
C ARG A 27 3.00 14.42 35.59
N PRO A 28 4.30 14.18 35.89
CA PRO A 28 4.73 13.04 36.71
C PRO A 28 4.02 12.90 38.06
N LYS A 29 3.87 14.02 38.80
CA LYS A 29 3.18 14.04 40.10
C LYS A 29 1.69 13.76 40.01
N GLU A 30 1.05 14.18 38.93
CA GLU A 30 -0.39 13.98 38.73
C GLU A 30 -0.70 12.60 38.21
N ARG A 31 0.20 12.04 37.38
CA ARG A 31 0.17 10.62 37.01
C ARG A 31 0.39 9.72 38.22
N GLU A 32 1.33 10.07 39.10
CA GLU A 32 1.55 9.36 40.36
C GLU A 32 0.31 9.42 41.27
N ALA A 33 -0.28 10.60 41.45
CA ALA A 33 -1.52 10.75 42.20
C ALA A 33 -2.68 9.96 41.57
N TRP A 34 -2.83 10.00 40.25
CA TRP A 34 -3.85 9.24 39.53
C TRP A 34 -3.66 7.72 39.66
N GLN A 35 -2.42 7.22 39.57
CA GLN A 35 -2.11 5.81 39.80
C GLN A 35 -2.46 5.41 41.24
N PHE A 36 -2.05 6.22 42.21
CA PHE A 36 -2.35 5.99 43.63
C PHE A 36 -3.87 5.96 43.89
N GLU A 37 -4.64 6.87 43.28
CA GLU A 37 -6.10 6.88 43.40
C GLU A 37 -6.78 5.64 42.81
N ARG A 38 -6.21 5.04 41.76
CA ARG A 38 -6.72 3.77 41.21
C ARG A 38 -6.35 2.54 42.03
N GLU A 39 -5.20 2.56 42.68
CA GLU A 39 -4.61 1.39 43.34
C GLU A 39 -4.90 1.34 44.85
N LYS A 40 -5.35 2.45 45.44
CA LYS A 40 -5.76 2.49 46.85
C LYS A 40 -7.11 1.79 47.06
N ASP A 41 -7.27 1.18 48.22
CA ASP A 41 -8.55 0.60 48.63
C ASP A 41 -9.48 1.65 49.29
N ASN A 42 -10.63 1.20 49.79
CA ASN A 42 -11.61 2.05 50.48
C ASN A 42 -11.06 2.71 51.77
N SER A 43 -9.91 2.28 52.28
CA SER A 43 -9.21 2.91 53.41
C SER A 43 -8.26 4.04 52.98
N GLY A 44 -8.11 4.25 51.68
CA GLY A 44 -7.29 5.32 51.10
C GLY A 44 -5.80 4.99 51.03
N LYS A 45 -5.42 3.72 51.19
CA LYS A 45 -4.02 3.25 51.11
C LYS A 45 -3.90 2.15 50.06
N ILE A 46 -2.72 2.04 49.46
CA ILE A 46 -2.35 0.83 48.72
C ILE A 46 -2.24 -0.30 49.75
N PRO A 47 -2.96 -1.42 49.59
CA PRO A 47 -2.91 -2.51 50.55
C PRO A 47 -1.47 -3.05 50.71
N GLU A 48 -1.03 -3.28 51.95
CA GLU A 48 0.33 -3.76 52.23
C GLU A 48 0.63 -5.09 51.51
N ASN A 49 1.79 -5.22 50.87
CA ASN A 49 2.13 -6.42 50.09
C ASN A 49 1.12 -6.76 48.97
N ILE A 50 0.39 -5.77 48.41
CA ILE A 50 -0.61 -6.02 47.36
C ILE A 50 -0.03 -6.80 46.18
N ARG A 51 1.23 -6.55 45.81
CA ARG A 51 1.88 -7.25 44.70
C ARG A 51 2.05 -8.76 44.96
N GLU A 52 2.43 -9.14 46.17
CA GLU A 52 2.56 -10.55 46.57
C GLU A 52 1.17 -11.21 46.69
N ARG A 53 0.17 -10.45 47.14
CA ARG A 53 -1.23 -10.90 47.18
C ARG A 53 -1.83 -11.08 45.80
N GLU A 54 -1.54 -10.19 44.84
CA GLU A 54 -1.87 -10.35 43.42
C GLU A 54 -1.22 -11.61 42.84
N HIS A 55 0.07 -11.82 43.08
CA HIS A 55 0.77 -13.02 42.61
C HIS A 55 0.18 -14.30 43.22
N SER A 56 -0.16 -14.28 44.51
CA SER A 56 -0.80 -15.41 45.20
C SER A 56 -2.22 -15.66 44.71
N PHE A 57 -2.99 -14.60 44.44
CA PHE A 57 -4.31 -14.71 43.83
C PHE A 57 -4.22 -15.26 42.40
N ALA A 58 -3.30 -14.73 41.58
CA ALA A 58 -3.05 -15.17 40.22
C ALA A 58 -2.59 -16.63 40.15
N ALA A 59 -1.79 -17.10 41.12
CA ALA A 59 -1.38 -18.50 41.22
C ALA A 59 -2.54 -19.45 41.59
N ASN A 60 -3.62 -18.92 42.18
CA ASN A 60 -4.84 -19.66 42.50
C ASN A 60 -5.95 -19.44 41.47
N LEU A 61 -5.76 -18.57 40.48
CA LEU A 61 -6.66 -18.52 39.34
C LEU A 61 -6.63 -19.90 38.67
N PRO A 62 -7.78 -20.44 38.25
CA PRO A 62 -7.79 -21.70 37.55
C PRO A 62 -6.83 -21.61 36.36
N THR A 63 -5.75 -22.38 36.39
CA THR A 63 -5.00 -22.68 35.18
C THR A 63 -5.97 -23.49 34.32
N TYR A 64 -6.53 -22.85 33.31
CA TYR A 64 -7.43 -23.51 32.38
C TYR A 64 -6.68 -24.70 31.78
N GLU A 65 -7.10 -25.92 32.13
CA GLU A 65 -6.72 -27.09 31.35
C GLU A 65 -7.13 -26.79 29.90
N THR A 66 -6.14 -26.83 29.02
CA THR A 66 -6.26 -26.66 27.56
C THR A 66 -7.25 -27.63 26.90
N ALA A 67 -7.85 -28.55 27.67
CA ALA A 67 -8.74 -29.61 27.22
C ALA A 67 -10.23 -29.24 27.12
N ALA A 68 -10.67 -28.03 27.50
CA ALA A 68 -12.10 -27.67 27.49
C ALA A 68 -12.48 -26.40 26.71
N ARG A 69 -11.62 -25.94 25.79
CA ARG A 69 -12.16 -25.37 24.55
C ARG A 69 -12.49 -26.54 23.64
N ASN A 70 -13.59 -27.25 23.93
CA ASN A 70 -14.44 -27.66 22.82
C ASN A 70 -14.57 -26.39 21.99
N ALA A 71 -14.03 -26.40 20.77
CA ALA A 71 -14.15 -25.28 19.86
C ALA A 71 -15.64 -24.93 19.85
N GLN A 72 -16.01 -23.88 20.58
CA GLN A 72 -17.35 -23.34 20.52
C GLN A 72 -17.50 -23.09 19.02
N ASN A 73 -18.52 -23.69 18.40
CA ASN A 73 -18.85 -23.37 17.02
C ASN A 73 -19.29 -21.91 17.01
N VAL A 74 -18.31 -21.00 16.95
CA VAL A 74 -18.51 -19.57 16.86
C VAL A 74 -19.09 -19.36 15.48
N LYS A 75 -20.41 -19.24 15.42
CA LYS A 75 -21.12 -18.91 14.21
C LYS A 75 -21.11 -17.40 14.06
N ALA A 76 -20.58 -16.90 12.95
CA ALA A 76 -20.77 -15.51 12.56
C ALA A 76 -22.29 -15.25 12.44
N ILE A 77 -22.82 -14.33 13.25
CA ILE A 77 -24.22 -13.90 13.19
C ILE A 77 -24.42 -12.69 12.26
N GLY A 78 -23.36 -12.34 11.52
CA GLY A 78 -23.29 -11.17 10.65
C GLY A 78 -22.55 -9.99 11.30
N PRO A 79 -22.47 -8.86 10.58
CA PRO A 79 -23.06 -8.62 9.27
C PRO A 79 -22.46 -9.49 8.16
N PHE A 80 -23.30 -10.03 7.28
CA PHE A 80 -22.84 -10.82 6.12
C PHE A 80 -22.39 -9.93 4.95
N ASN A 81 -22.71 -8.63 4.99
CA ASN A 81 -22.17 -7.64 4.06
C ASN A 81 -20.81 -7.12 4.56
N VAL A 82 -19.81 -7.98 4.60
CA VAL A 82 -18.44 -7.58 4.96
C VAL A 82 -17.91 -6.65 3.87
N GLY A 83 -18.06 -5.35 4.10
CA GLY A 83 -17.56 -4.31 3.21
C GLY A 83 -16.07 -4.04 3.43
N GLY A 84 -15.47 -3.29 2.52
CA GLY A 84 -14.08 -2.87 2.61
C GLY A 84 -13.55 -2.40 1.27
N ARG A 85 -12.36 -1.80 1.27
CA ARG A 85 -11.67 -1.44 0.02
C ARG A 85 -10.98 -2.68 -0.55
N THR A 86 -11.45 -3.12 -1.71
CA THR A 86 -10.82 -4.19 -2.50
C THR A 86 -9.90 -3.57 -3.55
N ARG A 87 -8.66 -4.06 -3.63
CA ARG A 87 -7.69 -3.66 -4.68
C ARG A 87 -7.16 -4.84 -5.49
N ALA A 88 -7.20 -6.04 -4.92
CA ALA A 88 -6.84 -7.26 -5.59
C ALA A 88 -8.10 -7.99 -6.05
N PHE A 89 -8.20 -8.28 -7.34
CA PHE A 89 -9.25 -9.12 -7.91
C PHE A 89 -8.73 -9.83 -9.16
N ALA A 90 -8.91 -11.14 -9.21
CA ALA A 90 -8.57 -11.99 -10.35
C ALA A 90 -9.57 -13.15 -10.47
N MET A 91 -9.75 -13.61 -11.71
CA MET A 91 -10.53 -14.79 -12.05
C MET A 91 -9.55 -15.89 -12.48
N ASP A 92 -9.83 -17.13 -12.12
CA ASP A 92 -9.00 -18.25 -12.53
C ASP A 92 -9.10 -18.47 -14.04
N ILE A 93 -7.95 -18.55 -14.70
CA ILE A 93 -7.84 -18.80 -16.14
C ILE A 93 -8.32 -20.20 -16.51
N ASN A 94 -8.26 -21.17 -15.60
CA ASN A 94 -8.70 -22.55 -15.83
C ASN A 94 -10.19 -22.78 -15.51
N ASP A 95 -10.79 -21.95 -14.65
CA ASP A 95 -12.18 -22.13 -14.18
C ASP A 95 -12.85 -20.77 -13.92
N GLU A 96 -13.78 -20.40 -14.79
CA GLU A 96 -14.52 -19.14 -14.70
C GLU A 96 -15.45 -19.04 -13.48
N ASN A 97 -15.66 -20.13 -12.73
CA ASN A 97 -16.41 -20.10 -11.47
C ASN A 97 -15.54 -19.63 -10.29
N VAL A 98 -14.21 -19.65 -10.43
CA VAL A 98 -13.27 -19.42 -9.34
C VAL A 98 -12.73 -17.99 -9.39
N TYR A 99 -13.00 -17.23 -8.33
CA TYR A 99 -12.54 -15.85 -8.18
C TYR A 99 -11.73 -15.68 -6.90
N LEU A 100 -10.73 -14.81 -6.93
CA LEU A 100 -9.99 -14.39 -5.76
C LEU A 100 -10.04 -12.86 -5.60
N ALA A 101 -10.34 -12.41 -4.40
CA ALA A 101 -10.49 -11.00 -4.05
C ALA A 101 -9.75 -10.67 -2.75
N GLY A 102 -8.90 -9.65 -2.76
CA GLY A 102 -8.13 -9.21 -1.60
C GLY A 102 -8.54 -7.81 -1.14
N GLY A 103 -8.83 -7.71 0.16
CA GLY A 103 -9.15 -6.45 0.83
C GLY A 103 -7.92 -5.80 1.46
N VAL A 104 -7.86 -4.47 1.41
CA VAL A 104 -6.82 -3.66 2.08
C VAL A 104 -6.85 -3.80 3.61
N SER A 105 -7.96 -4.26 4.18
CA SER A 105 -8.05 -4.65 5.61
C SER A 105 -8.99 -5.84 5.80
N GLY A 106 -8.95 -6.77 4.86
CA GLY A 106 -9.94 -7.86 4.78
C GLY A 106 -9.36 -9.23 4.50
N SER A 107 -8.04 -9.40 4.39
CA SER A 107 -7.38 -10.62 3.88
C SER A 107 -7.78 -10.96 2.44
N LEU A 108 -7.41 -12.17 2.02
CA LEU A 108 -7.76 -12.78 0.76
C LEU A 108 -9.00 -13.68 0.90
N TRP A 109 -9.88 -13.59 -0.09
CA TRP A 109 -11.10 -14.36 -0.20
C TRP A 109 -11.12 -15.10 -1.52
N ARG A 110 -11.69 -16.30 -1.53
CA ARG A 110 -11.88 -17.14 -2.70
C ARG A 110 -13.35 -17.52 -2.83
N SER A 111 -13.86 -17.47 -4.06
CA SER A 111 -15.17 -17.98 -4.44
C SER A 111 -14.98 -19.13 -5.43
N GLU A 112 -15.88 -20.11 -5.40
CA GLU A 112 -15.93 -21.25 -6.34
C GLU A 112 -17.28 -21.31 -7.08
N ASN A 113 -18.07 -20.25 -7.01
CA ASN A 113 -19.44 -20.22 -7.53
C ASN A 113 -19.80 -18.83 -8.05
N GLU A 114 -18.93 -18.27 -8.90
CA GLU A 114 -19.16 -16.99 -9.59
C GLU A 114 -19.41 -15.82 -8.62
N GLY A 115 -18.83 -15.87 -7.41
CA GLY A 115 -18.94 -14.81 -6.41
C GLY A 115 -20.22 -14.86 -5.57
N LEU A 116 -21.03 -15.93 -5.66
CA LEU A 116 -22.23 -16.10 -4.84
C LEU A 116 -21.90 -16.32 -3.35
N SER A 117 -20.79 -17.01 -3.05
CA SER A 117 -20.23 -17.14 -1.71
C SER A 117 -18.71 -17.02 -1.73
N TRP A 118 -18.15 -16.60 -0.59
CA TRP A 118 -16.72 -16.33 -0.43
C TRP A 118 -16.21 -16.94 0.88
N ASP A 119 -15.08 -17.62 0.79
CA ASP A 119 -14.34 -18.16 1.93
C ASP A 119 -12.99 -17.42 2.05
N GLN A 120 -12.62 -17.05 3.27
CA GLN A 120 -11.31 -16.48 3.53
C GLN A 120 -10.24 -17.56 3.35
N VAL A 121 -9.23 -17.28 2.54
CA VAL A 121 -8.10 -18.17 2.27
C VAL A 121 -6.78 -17.53 2.71
N GLY A 122 -5.78 -18.35 3.01
CA GLY A 122 -4.53 -17.93 3.66
C GLY A 122 -4.62 -18.02 5.19
N SER A 123 -3.50 -17.79 5.87
CA SER A 123 -3.47 -17.93 7.34
C SER A 123 -4.28 -16.82 8.01
N LYS A 124 -5.05 -17.21 9.03
CA LYS A 124 -5.76 -16.25 9.88
C LYS A 124 -4.82 -15.48 10.82
N ASP A 125 -3.59 -15.95 10.97
CA ASP A 125 -2.54 -15.34 11.78
C ASP A 125 -1.58 -14.47 10.93
N GLU A 126 -1.82 -14.36 9.62
CA GLU A 126 -1.04 -13.54 8.68
C GLU A 126 -1.60 -12.12 8.49
N VAL A 127 -0.96 -11.35 7.61
CA VAL A 127 -1.30 -9.96 7.32
C VAL A 127 -2.63 -9.86 6.56
N TYR A 128 -3.53 -9.00 7.05
CA TYR A 128 -4.88 -8.79 6.50
C TYR A 128 -4.95 -7.77 5.35
N THR A 129 -3.80 -7.26 4.90
CA THR A 129 -3.69 -6.15 3.94
C THR A 129 -3.28 -6.69 2.58
N VAL A 130 -4.24 -7.09 1.74
CA VAL A 130 -3.94 -7.60 0.39
C VAL A 130 -4.21 -6.50 -0.65
N SER A 131 -3.22 -6.19 -1.47
CA SER A 131 -3.27 -5.06 -2.42
C SER A 131 -2.99 -5.45 -3.86
N SER A 132 -2.44 -6.64 -4.12
CA SER A 132 -2.25 -7.19 -5.45
C SER A 132 -2.42 -8.70 -5.46
N ILE A 133 -2.91 -9.24 -6.57
CA ILE A 133 -3.02 -10.68 -6.82
C ILE A 133 -2.75 -10.98 -8.29
N LEU A 134 -2.08 -12.10 -8.57
CA LEU A 134 -1.70 -12.51 -9.91
C LEU A 134 -1.65 -14.05 -9.99
N GLN A 135 -2.27 -14.62 -11.01
CA GLN A 135 -2.10 -16.02 -11.40
C GLN A 135 -0.98 -16.13 -12.43
N ASP A 136 -0.22 -17.22 -12.39
CA ASP A 136 0.74 -17.55 -13.45
C ASP A 136 0.00 -18.10 -14.69
N PRO A 137 0.02 -17.40 -15.83
CA PRO A 137 -0.72 -17.82 -17.01
C PRO A 137 0.03 -18.88 -17.85
N ARG A 138 1.26 -19.26 -17.47
CA ARG A 138 2.08 -20.17 -18.29
C ARG A 138 1.53 -21.60 -18.24
N PRO A 139 1.54 -22.33 -19.38
CA PRO A 139 1.11 -23.72 -19.41
C PRO A 139 1.81 -24.59 -18.36
N GLY A 140 1.04 -25.34 -17.57
CA GLY A 140 1.57 -26.19 -16.48
C GLY A 140 1.92 -25.45 -15.20
N LYS A 141 1.65 -24.13 -15.11
CA LYS A 141 1.87 -23.31 -13.92
C LYS A 141 0.60 -22.64 -13.41
N THR A 142 -0.56 -22.88 -14.04
CA THR A 142 -1.81 -22.15 -13.74
C THR A 142 -2.37 -22.39 -12.34
N ASP A 143 -1.93 -23.42 -11.62
CA ASP A 143 -2.23 -23.58 -10.18
C ASP A 143 -1.38 -22.67 -9.27
N THR A 144 -0.38 -21.98 -9.84
CA THR A 144 0.48 -21.04 -9.12
C THR A 144 -0.13 -19.66 -9.08
N TRP A 145 -0.26 -19.14 -7.87
CA TRP A 145 -0.76 -17.79 -7.62
C TRP A 145 0.17 -17.03 -6.68
N TYR A 146 0.16 -15.71 -6.81
CA TYR A 146 0.89 -14.78 -5.97
C TYR A 146 -0.03 -13.68 -5.46
N TYR A 147 0.15 -13.27 -4.21
CA TYR A 147 -0.41 -12.00 -3.75
C TYR A 147 0.65 -11.15 -3.05
N GLY A 148 0.50 -9.85 -3.17
CA GLY A 148 1.30 -8.85 -2.48
C GLY A 148 0.48 -8.16 -1.39
N THR A 149 1.17 -7.74 -0.33
CA THR A 149 0.53 -7.12 0.83
C THR A 149 0.90 -5.65 0.99
N GLY A 150 0.10 -4.91 1.76
CA GLY A 150 0.37 -3.52 2.12
C GLY A 150 -0.33 -2.46 1.28
N GLU A 151 -0.79 -1.38 1.92
CA GLU A 151 -1.34 -0.19 1.25
C GLU A 151 -0.90 1.10 1.94
N GLY A 152 -0.28 1.98 1.14
CA GLY A 152 0.21 3.28 1.58
C GLY A 152 -0.83 4.40 1.44
N GLU A 153 -1.81 4.25 0.55
CA GLU A 153 -2.79 5.29 0.25
C GLU A 153 -4.19 4.91 0.75
N GLY A 154 -4.49 5.35 1.97
CA GLY A 154 -5.81 5.34 2.58
C GLY A 154 -6.39 3.97 2.98
N ASN A 155 -7.24 3.99 4.00
CA ASN A 155 -8.06 2.84 4.38
C ASN A 155 -9.30 3.33 5.15
N SER A 156 -10.48 2.78 4.83
CA SER A 156 -11.74 3.03 5.53
C SER A 156 -11.78 2.63 7.00
N ALA A 157 -10.85 1.79 7.46
CA ALA A 157 -10.78 1.31 8.84
C ALA A 157 -10.19 2.33 9.83
N SER A 158 -9.77 3.53 9.39
CA SER A 158 -9.21 4.54 10.27
C SER A 158 -10.09 5.75 10.48
N ARG A 159 -9.96 6.37 11.67
CA ARG A 159 -10.76 7.51 12.14
C ARG A 159 -10.68 8.77 11.26
N GLY A 160 -9.81 8.79 10.24
CA GLY A 160 -9.67 9.88 9.28
C GLY A 160 -9.29 9.44 7.87
N PHE A 161 -9.54 8.18 7.50
CA PHE A 161 -9.19 7.59 6.20
C PHE A 161 -7.70 7.64 5.82
N SER A 162 -6.83 8.03 6.75
CA SER A 162 -5.40 8.30 6.52
C SER A 162 -4.47 7.19 7.02
N ALA A 163 -4.99 5.99 7.31
CA ALA A 163 -4.15 4.94 7.87
C ALA A 163 -3.42 4.17 6.79
N ILE A 164 -2.11 4.14 6.95
CA ILE A 164 -1.21 3.24 6.25
C ILE A 164 -1.38 1.85 6.87
N HIS A 165 -1.54 0.83 6.02
CA HIS A 165 -1.63 -0.56 6.45
C HIS A 165 -0.40 -1.30 5.96
N HIS A 166 0.41 -1.76 6.91
CA HIS A 166 1.64 -2.47 6.60
C HIS A 166 1.35 -3.85 6.02
N GLY A 167 2.14 -4.19 5.02
CA GLY A 167 2.29 -5.53 4.49
C GLY A 167 3.35 -6.32 5.24
N ASN A 168 3.65 -7.50 4.72
CA ASN A 168 4.83 -8.30 5.02
C ASN A 168 5.21 -9.07 3.75
N GLY A 169 5.49 -8.35 2.67
CA GLY A 169 5.94 -8.93 1.41
C GLY A 169 4.86 -9.67 0.61
N MET A 170 5.30 -10.74 -0.06
CA MET A 170 4.50 -11.55 -0.97
C MET A 170 4.28 -12.97 -0.44
N PHE A 171 3.21 -13.57 -0.93
CA PHE A 171 2.81 -14.95 -0.64
C PHE A 171 2.55 -15.69 -1.94
N LYS A 172 2.70 -17.01 -1.89
CA LYS A 172 2.53 -17.92 -3.01
C LYS A 172 1.57 -19.06 -2.66
N SER A 173 0.74 -19.43 -3.62
CA SER A 173 -0.01 -20.69 -3.63
C SER A 173 0.44 -21.52 -4.83
N GLU A 174 0.40 -22.84 -4.69
CA GLU A 174 0.72 -23.81 -5.75
C GLU A 174 -0.44 -24.80 -5.97
N ASP A 175 -1.62 -24.48 -5.43
CA ASP A 175 -2.81 -25.34 -5.42
C ASP A 175 -4.09 -24.57 -5.78
N GLY A 176 -3.99 -23.62 -6.72
CA GLY A 176 -5.14 -22.88 -7.23
C GLY A 176 -5.67 -21.82 -6.26
N GLY A 177 -4.81 -21.30 -5.38
CA GLY A 177 -5.16 -20.25 -4.43
C GLY A 177 -5.87 -20.75 -3.17
N VAL A 178 -5.80 -22.06 -2.87
CA VAL A 178 -6.43 -22.67 -1.69
C VAL A 178 -5.54 -22.50 -0.45
N ASN A 179 -4.28 -22.89 -0.53
CA ASN A 179 -3.29 -22.73 0.53
C ASN A 179 -2.20 -21.74 0.12
N TRP A 180 -1.74 -20.93 1.06
CA TRP A 180 -0.78 -19.87 0.84
C TRP A 180 0.39 -19.99 1.80
N SER A 181 1.58 -19.63 1.33
CA SER A 181 2.80 -19.59 2.13
C SER A 181 3.59 -18.31 1.85
N PRO A 182 4.24 -17.73 2.86
CA PRO A 182 5.06 -16.53 2.67
C PRO A 182 6.26 -16.84 1.77
N LEU A 183 6.55 -15.94 0.84
CA LEU A 183 7.80 -15.95 0.09
C LEU A 183 8.89 -15.34 0.97
N VAL A 184 9.70 -16.20 1.60
CA VAL A 184 10.72 -15.82 2.61
C VAL A 184 11.61 -14.67 2.14
N ALA A 185 12.03 -14.66 0.88
CA ALA A 185 12.89 -13.61 0.32
C ALA A 185 12.25 -12.21 0.30
N THR A 186 10.94 -12.11 0.48
CA THR A 186 10.17 -10.87 0.40
C THR A 186 9.65 -10.38 1.76
N GLN A 187 9.76 -11.20 2.81
CA GLN A 187 9.20 -10.86 4.13
C GLN A 187 10.01 -9.73 4.78
N SER A 188 9.35 -8.63 5.14
CA SER A 188 9.99 -7.54 5.87
C SER A 188 10.29 -7.94 7.31
N ASN A 189 9.37 -8.69 7.94
CA ASN A 189 9.44 -9.10 9.35
C ASN A 189 9.59 -7.92 10.33
N THR A 190 9.18 -6.71 9.92
CA THR A 190 9.37 -5.47 10.66
C THR A 190 8.09 -4.64 10.71
N LEU A 191 7.05 -5.14 11.40
CA LEU A 191 5.73 -4.49 11.48
C LEU A 191 5.71 -3.06 12.08
N HIS A 192 6.83 -2.56 12.62
CA HIS A 192 6.94 -1.26 13.27
C HIS A 192 7.98 -0.34 12.62
N GLN A 193 8.66 -0.81 11.57
CA GLN A 193 9.67 -0.03 10.86
C GLN A 193 9.38 -0.12 9.37
N PHE A 194 9.51 1.00 8.68
CA PHE A 194 9.35 1.02 7.23
C PHE A 194 10.35 0.08 6.58
N ASP A 195 9.84 -0.87 5.80
CA ASP A 195 10.57 -1.64 4.80
C ASP A 195 9.85 -1.51 3.45
N ASP A 196 10.58 -1.54 2.35
CA ASP A 196 9.93 -1.37 1.04
C ASP A 196 8.94 -2.49 0.72
N TRP A 197 9.20 -3.70 1.24
CA TRP A 197 8.31 -4.86 1.07
C TRP A 197 7.07 -4.80 1.95
N ASP A 198 6.93 -3.79 2.82
CA ASP A 198 5.67 -3.51 3.48
C ASP A 198 4.59 -3.06 2.49
N PHE A 199 4.93 -2.72 1.24
CA PHE A 199 3.97 -2.27 0.22
C PHE A 199 4.26 -2.92 -1.13
N VAL A 200 3.40 -3.83 -1.58
CA VAL A 200 3.49 -4.50 -2.89
C VAL A 200 2.26 -4.16 -3.74
N TRP A 201 2.36 -3.10 -4.54
CA TRP A 201 1.20 -2.53 -5.23
C TRP A 201 0.79 -3.26 -6.51
N ARG A 202 1.73 -3.90 -7.19
CA ARG A 202 1.47 -4.61 -8.43
C ARG A 202 2.48 -5.72 -8.64
N LEU A 203 2.00 -6.83 -9.18
CA LEU A 203 2.81 -7.95 -9.64
C LEU A 203 2.70 -8.07 -11.17
N GLY A 204 3.78 -8.53 -11.80
CA GLY A 204 3.83 -8.90 -13.21
C GLY A 204 4.61 -10.21 -13.41
N ILE A 205 4.23 -10.99 -14.43
CA ILE A 205 4.94 -12.21 -14.83
C ILE A 205 5.37 -12.05 -16.27
N ASP A 206 6.64 -12.34 -16.56
CA ASP A 206 7.07 -12.57 -17.93
C ASP A 206 6.75 -14.02 -18.30
N LYS A 207 5.71 -14.17 -19.13
CA LYS A 207 5.26 -15.47 -19.63
C LYS A 207 5.99 -15.92 -20.89
N SER A 208 6.79 -15.04 -21.50
CA SER A 208 7.55 -15.33 -22.72
C SER A 208 8.79 -16.18 -22.42
N ASN A 209 9.37 -16.04 -21.22
CA ASN A 209 10.47 -16.88 -20.76
C ASN A 209 9.96 -18.19 -20.15
N THR A 210 10.27 -19.31 -20.81
CA THR A 210 9.90 -20.66 -20.35
C THR A 210 11.03 -21.38 -19.61
N THR A 211 12.21 -20.76 -19.49
CA THR A 211 13.38 -21.32 -18.82
C THR A 211 13.53 -20.84 -17.39
N GLN A 212 13.00 -19.66 -17.08
CA GLN A 212 13.03 -19.03 -15.76
C GLN A 212 11.61 -18.69 -15.30
N ASP A 213 11.43 -18.57 -13.98
CA ASP A 213 10.18 -18.12 -13.37
C ASP A 213 10.30 -16.63 -13.07
N GLU A 214 10.13 -15.81 -14.12
CA GLU A 214 10.34 -14.37 -14.07
C GLU A 214 9.12 -13.64 -13.50
N ILE A 215 9.29 -13.06 -12.32
CA ILE A 215 8.29 -12.23 -11.65
C ILE A 215 8.85 -10.84 -11.35
N TYR A 216 7.98 -9.84 -11.45
CA TYR A 216 8.23 -8.46 -11.09
C TYR A 216 7.28 -8.03 -9.98
N ALA A 217 7.80 -7.31 -9.00
CA ALA A 217 7.02 -6.67 -7.96
C ALA A 217 7.29 -5.16 -7.97
N ALA A 218 6.25 -4.38 -8.19
CA ALA A 218 6.26 -2.94 -7.95
C ALA A 218 5.98 -2.73 -6.46
N ILE A 219 7.04 -2.40 -5.73
CA ILE A 219 7.02 -2.16 -4.28
C ILE A 219 7.30 -0.68 -3.97
N ALA A 220 7.30 -0.29 -2.70
CA ALA A 220 7.71 1.06 -2.30
C ALA A 220 9.04 1.49 -2.96
N GLY A 221 8.95 2.51 -3.81
CA GLY A 221 10.09 3.14 -4.48
C GLY A 221 10.79 2.31 -5.56
N ASN A 222 10.55 0.99 -5.64
CA ASN A 222 11.38 0.07 -6.42
C ASN A 222 10.54 -0.87 -7.31
N ILE A 223 11.15 -1.28 -8.42
CA ILE A 223 10.77 -2.46 -9.19
C ILE A 223 11.76 -3.56 -8.83
N MET A 224 11.24 -4.64 -8.25
CA MET A 224 12.00 -5.84 -7.93
C MET A 224 11.77 -6.89 -9.00
N ARG A 225 12.82 -7.64 -9.35
CA ARG A 225 12.77 -8.81 -10.22
C ARG A 225 13.23 -10.06 -9.47
N SER A 226 12.62 -11.19 -9.80
CA SER A 226 13.08 -12.54 -9.46
C SER A 226 12.98 -13.41 -10.71
N ASP A 227 13.94 -14.32 -10.89
CA ASP A 227 13.99 -15.28 -12.00
C ASP A 227 13.70 -16.72 -11.57
N ASN A 228 13.34 -16.91 -10.30
CA ASN A 228 13.03 -18.21 -9.70
C ASN A 228 11.71 -18.19 -8.93
N GLY A 229 10.73 -17.41 -9.42
CA GLY A 229 9.36 -17.41 -8.92
C GLY A 229 9.22 -16.83 -7.52
N GLY A 230 10.09 -15.90 -7.14
CA GLY A 230 10.08 -15.21 -5.84
C GLY A 230 11.01 -15.81 -4.78
N GLY A 231 11.85 -16.78 -5.14
CA GLY A 231 12.90 -17.31 -4.26
C GLY A 231 14.09 -16.36 -4.07
N SER A 232 14.27 -15.41 -4.99
CA SER A 232 15.30 -14.37 -4.98
C SER A 232 14.66 -12.98 -5.14
N ARG A 233 15.38 -11.92 -4.80
CA ARG A 233 14.97 -10.54 -5.08
C ARG A 233 16.15 -9.70 -5.55
N THR A 234 15.97 -8.93 -6.61
CA THR A 234 16.95 -7.96 -7.11
C THR A 234 16.23 -6.68 -7.48
N SER A 235 16.66 -5.53 -6.96
CA SER A 235 16.14 -4.24 -7.42
C SER A 235 16.69 -3.95 -8.80
N VAL A 236 15.81 -3.70 -9.77
CA VAL A 236 16.17 -3.46 -11.18
C VAL A 236 15.88 -2.04 -11.63
N LEU A 237 15.04 -1.29 -10.90
CA LEU A 237 14.74 0.11 -11.18
C LEU A 237 14.21 0.80 -9.93
N GLY A 238 14.60 2.06 -9.72
CA GLY A 238 14.09 2.89 -8.64
C GLY A 238 15.01 2.94 -7.42
N SER A 239 14.47 3.49 -6.35
CA SER A 239 15.19 3.71 -5.10
C SER A 239 14.25 3.66 -3.92
N SER A 240 14.69 3.05 -2.84
CA SER A 240 13.95 2.97 -1.57
C SER A 240 13.79 4.34 -0.92
N GLY A 241 12.59 4.58 -0.39
CA GLY A 241 12.39 5.64 0.59
C GLY A 241 13.09 5.31 1.91
N SER A 242 13.13 6.28 2.82
CA SER A 242 13.61 6.06 4.20
C SER A 242 12.47 6.12 5.22
N THR A 243 11.29 6.54 4.78
CA THR A 243 10.11 6.81 5.60
C THR A 243 8.85 6.59 4.78
N PHE A 244 7.71 6.50 5.46
CA PHE A 244 6.42 6.38 4.79
C PHE A 244 6.08 7.60 3.90
N SER A 245 6.46 8.81 4.30
CA SER A 245 6.14 10.03 3.54
C SER A 245 6.96 10.18 2.26
N ASN A 246 8.05 9.42 2.10
CA ASN A 246 8.88 9.42 0.89
C ASN A 246 9.02 8.03 0.25
N MET A 247 8.10 7.09 0.55
CA MET A 247 8.16 5.72 0.02
C MET A 247 8.11 5.69 -1.51
N GLY A 248 7.33 6.58 -2.13
CA GLY A 248 7.13 6.67 -3.58
C GLY A 248 6.29 5.52 -4.16
N PHE A 249 5.37 5.82 -5.07
CA PHE A 249 4.50 4.82 -5.70
C PHE A 249 5.13 4.25 -6.96
N THR A 250 4.98 2.95 -7.16
CA THR A 250 5.42 2.26 -8.37
C THR A 250 4.31 1.42 -8.98
N ASP A 251 4.43 1.15 -10.27
CA ASP A 251 3.60 0.19 -11.00
C ASP A 251 4.42 -0.53 -12.10
N VAL A 252 4.00 -1.74 -12.48
CA VAL A 252 4.67 -2.57 -13.48
C VAL A 252 3.67 -3.35 -14.34
N VAL A 253 3.93 -3.43 -15.64
CA VAL A 253 3.20 -4.33 -16.56
C VAL A 253 4.18 -5.01 -17.49
N VAL A 254 3.89 -6.27 -17.81
CA VAL A 254 4.70 -7.10 -18.70
C VAL A 254 3.85 -7.48 -19.90
N THR A 255 4.42 -7.33 -21.08
CA THR A 255 3.83 -7.74 -22.36
C THR A 255 3.95 -9.25 -22.56
N ASP A 256 3.24 -9.76 -23.56
CA ASP A 256 3.25 -11.17 -23.94
C ASP A 256 4.59 -11.63 -24.51
N ASP A 257 5.40 -10.70 -25.02
CA ASP A 257 6.74 -10.91 -25.55
C ASP A 257 7.86 -10.49 -24.56
N GLY A 258 7.51 -10.25 -23.29
CA GLY A 258 8.48 -10.05 -22.20
C GLY A 258 9.02 -8.63 -22.04
N VAL A 259 8.62 -7.67 -22.89
CA VAL A 259 8.90 -6.24 -22.67
C VAL A 259 8.19 -5.77 -21.40
N VAL A 260 8.92 -5.09 -20.53
CA VAL A 260 8.44 -4.58 -19.24
C VAL A 260 8.30 -3.06 -19.29
N TYR A 261 7.19 -2.55 -18.77
CA TYR A 261 6.97 -1.13 -18.53
C TYR A 261 6.80 -0.86 -17.04
N ALA A 262 7.39 0.22 -16.56
CA ALA A 262 7.29 0.62 -15.16
C ALA A 262 7.00 2.12 -15.02
N ALA A 263 6.29 2.47 -13.95
CA ALA A 263 5.97 3.85 -13.59
C ALA A 263 6.44 4.12 -12.16
N LEU A 264 7.17 5.21 -11.97
CA LEU A 264 7.71 5.63 -10.66
C LEU A 264 7.26 7.06 -10.35
N SER A 265 6.63 7.30 -9.20
CA SER A 265 6.05 8.61 -8.84
C SER A 265 7.09 9.72 -8.63
N SER A 266 6.63 10.98 -8.59
CA SER A 266 7.51 12.16 -8.54
C SER A 266 8.41 12.24 -7.30
N GLY A 267 8.09 11.51 -6.23
CA GLY A 267 8.90 11.45 -5.01
C GLY A 267 10.17 10.61 -5.14
N ILE A 268 10.33 9.87 -6.25
CA ILE A 268 11.46 8.95 -6.48
C ILE A 268 12.50 9.65 -7.39
N SER A 269 13.80 9.43 -7.15
CA SER A 269 14.86 10.01 -8.00
C SER A 269 14.69 9.61 -9.46
N ASP A 270 14.36 8.34 -9.69
CA ASP A 270 14.12 7.74 -10.99
C ASP A 270 12.68 7.90 -11.49
N ARG A 271 11.93 8.89 -10.98
CA ARG A 271 10.55 9.17 -11.42
C ARG A 271 10.37 9.16 -12.94
N GLY A 272 9.21 8.71 -13.39
CA GLY A 272 8.81 8.72 -14.80
C GLY A 272 8.28 7.38 -15.27
N ILE A 273 8.12 7.28 -16.58
CA ILE A 273 7.70 6.05 -17.25
C ILE A 273 8.91 5.44 -17.95
N TRP A 274 9.09 4.15 -17.75
CA TRP A 274 10.25 3.40 -18.20
C TRP A 274 9.82 2.19 -19.03
N ARG A 275 10.69 1.79 -19.95
CA ARG A 275 10.58 0.58 -20.76
C ARG A 275 11.87 -0.22 -20.63
N SER A 276 11.76 -1.54 -20.61
CA SER A 276 12.88 -2.46 -20.66
C SER A 276 12.54 -3.65 -21.56
N ALA A 277 13.48 -4.05 -22.40
CA ALA A 277 13.32 -5.22 -23.27
C ALA A 277 13.71 -6.54 -22.60
N ASP A 278 14.43 -6.48 -21.48
CA ASP A 278 14.97 -7.64 -20.74
C ASP A 278 14.63 -7.59 -19.24
N GLY A 279 13.88 -6.58 -18.80
CA GLY A 279 13.55 -6.30 -17.41
C GLY A 279 14.72 -5.94 -16.50
N ILE A 280 15.91 -5.71 -17.05
CA ILE A 280 17.15 -5.40 -16.32
C ILE A 280 17.70 -4.05 -16.76
N ASN A 281 17.76 -3.79 -18.06
CA ASN A 281 18.24 -2.55 -18.64
C ASN A 281 17.04 -1.66 -18.99
N TRP A 282 16.96 -0.50 -18.35
CA TRP A 282 15.79 0.38 -18.42
C TRP A 282 16.08 1.67 -19.18
N THR A 283 15.13 2.08 -20.02
CA THR A 283 15.14 3.35 -20.73
C THR A 283 13.94 4.19 -20.30
N LYS A 284 14.20 5.44 -19.88
CA LYS A 284 13.14 6.39 -19.54
C LYS A 284 12.47 6.88 -20.82
N ILE A 285 11.18 6.56 -20.98
CA ILE A 285 10.38 6.92 -22.16
C ILE A 285 9.48 8.13 -21.94
N SER A 286 9.28 8.57 -20.68
CA SER A 286 8.68 9.89 -20.39
C SER A 286 9.71 11.00 -20.59
N ASP A 287 9.40 11.98 -21.44
CA ASP A 287 10.27 13.13 -21.71
C ASP A 287 9.84 14.40 -20.95
N VAL A 288 10.46 15.54 -21.28
CA VAL A 288 10.16 16.85 -20.66
C VAL A 288 8.74 17.35 -20.94
N SER A 289 8.04 16.80 -21.93
CA SER A 289 6.66 17.15 -22.26
C SER A 289 5.63 16.33 -21.48
N PHE A 290 6.08 15.25 -20.81
CA PHE A 290 5.22 14.46 -19.96
C PHE A 290 4.71 15.28 -18.77
N PRO A 291 3.42 15.19 -18.41
CA PRO A 291 2.85 15.96 -17.30
C PRO A 291 3.67 15.84 -16.01
N PHE A 292 3.79 16.92 -15.24
CA PHE A 292 4.47 16.94 -13.95
C PHE A 292 3.90 18.05 -13.05
N PRO A 293 3.71 17.82 -11.74
CA PRO A 293 4.00 16.59 -10.99
C PRO A 293 2.95 15.49 -11.18
N TYR A 294 3.32 14.27 -10.79
CA TYR A 294 2.45 13.09 -10.69
C TYR A 294 2.74 12.30 -9.41
N ASN A 295 1.67 11.89 -8.73
CA ASN A 295 1.69 11.03 -7.57
C ASN A 295 1.55 9.57 -8.04
N ARG A 296 0.53 8.85 -7.57
CA ARG A 296 0.28 7.47 -7.97
C ARG A 296 -0.09 7.40 -9.45
N MET A 297 0.51 6.45 -10.14
CA MET A 297 0.24 6.12 -11.54
C MET A 297 -0.14 4.66 -11.64
N ILE A 298 -1.04 4.33 -12.56
CA ILE A 298 -1.30 2.95 -12.94
C ILE A 298 -1.19 2.74 -14.46
N LEU A 299 -0.73 1.57 -14.85
CA LEU A 299 -0.39 1.15 -16.20
C LEU A 299 -1.35 0.09 -16.71
N ALA A 300 -1.74 0.20 -17.98
CA ALA A 300 -2.44 -0.87 -18.69
C ALA A 300 -1.95 -1.00 -20.13
N LEU A 301 -1.62 -2.22 -20.54
CA LEU A 301 -1.31 -2.54 -21.92
C LEU A 301 -2.63 -2.78 -22.68
N ALA A 302 -2.76 -2.26 -23.89
CA ALA A 302 -3.95 -2.53 -24.69
C ALA A 302 -3.96 -4.01 -25.12
N PRO A 303 -4.99 -4.80 -24.78
CA PRO A 303 -5.01 -6.23 -25.10
C PRO A 303 -4.98 -6.54 -26.61
N SER A 304 -5.48 -5.60 -27.42
CA SER A 304 -5.49 -5.72 -28.89
C SER A 304 -4.14 -5.43 -29.55
N ASN A 305 -3.25 -4.71 -28.88
CA ASN A 305 -1.93 -4.36 -29.36
C ASN A 305 -1.07 -3.84 -28.21
N GLN A 306 -0.17 -4.67 -27.69
CA GLN A 306 0.66 -4.34 -26.53
C GLN A 306 1.81 -3.37 -26.82
N ASN A 307 1.97 -2.91 -28.06
CA ASN A 307 2.75 -1.69 -28.34
C ASN A 307 2.06 -0.43 -27.82
N VAL A 308 0.79 -0.51 -27.41
CA VAL A 308 0.04 0.59 -26.83
C VAL A 308 -0.04 0.43 -25.31
N LEU A 309 0.45 1.45 -24.60
CA LEU A 309 0.39 1.57 -23.14
C LEU A 309 -0.48 2.76 -22.77
N TYR A 310 -1.38 2.59 -21.80
CA TYR A 310 -2.12 3.66 -21.15
C TYR A 310 -1.58 3.89 -19.75
N VAL A 311 -1.52 5.17 -19.37
CA VAL A 311 -1.11 5.61 -18.03
C VAL A 311 -2.19 6.52 -17.46
N LEU A 312 -2.83 6.09 -16.39
CA LEU A 312 -3.74 6.92 -15.58
C LEU A 312 -2.98 7.39 -14.34
N MET A 313 -3.06 8.69 -14.03
CA MET A 313 -2.27 9.28 -12.97
C MET A 313 -3.04 10.34 -12.19
N ASP A 314 -2.82 10.36 -10.88
CA ASP A 314 -3.06 11.55 -10.06
C ASP A 314 -1.93 12.55 -10.36
N SER A 315 -2.25 13.65 -11.03
CA SER A 315 -1.28 14.60 -11.58
C SER A 315 -1.66 16.03 -11.23
N PRO A 316 -1.38 16.49 -10.00
CA PRO A 316 -1.78 17.82 -9.55
C PRO A 316 -1.36 18.93 -10.54
N GLY A 317 -2.33 19.78 -10.90
CA GLY A 317 -2.17 20.88 -11.83
C GLY A 317 -2.25 20.51 -13.31
N ASN A 318 -2.34 19.22 -13.66
CA ASN A 318 -2.27 18.74 -15.03
C ASN A 318 -3.41 17.78 -15.40
N GLY A 319 -4.00 17.96 -16.57
CA GLY A 319 -5.07 17.09 -17.08
C GLY A 319 -6.47 17.57 -16.71
N ALA A 320 -7.41 16.62 -16.64
CA ALA A 320 -8.81 16.90 -16.39
C ALA A 320 -9.05 17.26 -14.91
N PRO A 321 -9.98 18.19 -14.61
CA PRO A 321 -10.50 18.40 -13.26
C PRO A 321 -10.99 17.10 -12.61
N ALA A 322 -10.54 16.81 -11.38
CA ALA A 322 -10.91 15.62 -10.62
C ALA A 322 -12.30 15.73 -9.97
N ASP A 323 -12.57 16.85 -9.28
CA ASP A 323 -13.90 17.21 -8.78
C ASP A 323 -14.06 18.75 -8.84
N PRO A 324 -15.14 19.30 -9.44
CA PRO A 324 -15.46 20.73 -9.35
C PRO A 324 -15.71 21.26 -7.91
N LEU A 325 -16.00 20.38 -6.95
CA LEU A 325 -16.19 20.72 -5.54
C LEU A 325 -14.89 20.66 -4.72
N GLU A 326 -13.82 20.04 -5.24
CA GLU A 326 -12.51 20.10 -4.62
C GLU A 326 -11.85 21.46 -4.88
N ILE A 327 -11.39 22.10 -3.81
CA ILE A 327 -10.62 23.34 -3.89
C ILE A 327 -9.15 22.97 -4.10
N GLY A 328 -8.57 23.27 -5.26
CA GLY A 328 -7.10 23.19 -5.44
C GLY A 328 -6.60 22.71 -6.80
N SER A 329 -5.41 22.12 -6.80
CA SER A 329 -4.70 21.59 -7.96
C SER A 329 -5.04 20.13 -8.29
N ALA A 330 -6.06 19.51 -7.68
CA ALA A 330 -6.40 18.11 -7.95
C ALA A 330 -6.80 17.91 -9.43
N ARG A 331 -6.01 17.11 -10.14
CA ARG A 331 -6.19 16.87 -11.57
C ARG A 331 -5.74 15.47 -11.93
N THR A 332 -6.40 14.90 -12.93
CA THR A 332 -6.12 13.55 -13.42
C THR A 332 -5.67 13.60 -14.87
N SER A 333 -4.58 12.90 -15.18
CA SER A 333 -4.14 12.75 -16.56
C SER A 333 -4.31 11.31 -17.05
N LEU A 334 -4.70 11.21 -18.32
CA LEU A 334 -4.70 9.96 -19.07
C LEU A 334 -3.75 10.11 -20.25
N MET A 335 -2.67 9.37 -20.26
CA MET A 335 -1.67 9.40 -21.32
C MET A 335 -1.70 8.09 -22.09
N LYS A 336 -1.58 8.17 -23.42
CA LYS A 336 -1.40 7.02 -24.30
C LYS A 336 0.01 7.07 -24.88
N TYR A 337 0.77 6.00 -24.70
CA TYR A 337 2.02 5.76 -25.41
C TYR A 337 1.82 4.74 -26.52
N THR A 338 2.55 4.90 -27.61
CA THR A 338 2.63 3.90 -28.69
C THR A 338 4.08 3.67 -29.04
N TYR A 339 4.58 2.47 -28.77
CA TYR A 339 5.90 2.01 -29.19
C TYR A 339 5.92 1.79 -30.69
N SER A 340 7.02 2.21 -31.32
CA SER A 340 7.25 2.06 -32.76
C SER A 340 8.53 1.28 -33.04
N SER A 341 9.65 1.62 -32.39
CA SER A 341 10.96 0.99 -32.67
C SER A 341 12.02 1.34 -31.63
N GLY A 342 13.14 0.61 -31.64
CA GLY A 342 14.32 0.92 -30.83
C GLY A 342 14.06 0.79 -29.34
N ASP A 343 14.61 1.71 -28.55
CA ASP A 343 14.42 1.77 -27.09
C ASP A 343 13.07 2.40 -26.68
N GLY A 344 12.34 2.97 -27.63
CA GLY A 344 11.04 3.60 -27.42
C GLY A 344 11.09 5.11 -27.13
N THR A 345 12.26 5.73 -27.18
CA THR A 345 12.43 7.18 -27.03
C THR A 345 12.38 7.91 -28.37
N GLY A 346 12.19 9.24 -28.35
CA GLY A 346 12.23 10.08 -29.55
C GLY A 346 11.23 9.63 -30.62
N SER A 347 11.70 9.34 -31.83
CA SER A 347 10.85 8.80 -32.91
C SER A 347 10.44 7.33 -32.71
N GLY A 348 11.07 6.62 -31.77
CA GLY A 348 10.78 5.23 -31.42
C GLY A 348 9.53 5.04 -30.57
N GLY A 349 8.95 6.12 -30.05
CA GLY A 349 7.69 6.07 -29.31
C GLY A 349 6.94 7.40 -29.38
N ASN A 350 5.62 7.36 -29.22
CA ASN A 350 4.77 8.55 -29.33
C ASN A 350 3.81 8.66 -28.15
N TRP A 351 3.83 9.81 -27.49
CA TRP A 351 2.89 10.16 -26.42
C TRP A 351 1.73 10.99 -26.95
N VAL A 352 0.51 10.63 -26.56
CA VAL A 352 -0.70 11.39 -26.83
C VAL A 352 -1.43 11.63 -25.52
N ASN A 353 -1.67 12.90 -25.20
CA ASN A 353 -2.51 13.28 -24.07
C ASN A 353 -3.98 12.97 -24.41
N ARG A 354 -4.60 12.16 -23.55
CA ARG A 354 -6.01 11.72 -23.63
C ARG A 354 -6.82 12.21 -22.44
N SER A 355 -6.30 13.12 -21.62
CA SER A 355 -6.99 13.62 -20.42
C SER A 355 -8.34 14.24 -20.74
N ASN A 356 -8.53 14.84 -21.93
CA ASN A 356 -9.82 15.37 -22.37
C ASN A 356 -10.90 14.29 -22.60
N ASN A 357 -10.53 13.01 -22.63
CA ASN A 357 -11.47 11.90 -22.74
C ASN A 357 -11.97 11.43 -21.37
N LEU A 358 -11.38 11.92 -20.27
CA LEU A 358 -11.85 11.59 -18.94
C LEU A 358 -13.18 12.30 -18.66
N PRO A 359 -14.12 11.62 -17.97
CA PRO A 359 -15.33 12.28 -17.50
C PRO A 359 -14.95 13.49 -16.63
N SER A 360 -15.25 14.69 -17.11
CA SER A 360 -15.00 15.90 -16.34
C SER A 360 -16.10 16.91 -16.59
N THR A 361 -16.94 17.07 -15.58
CA THR A 361 -18.15 17.88 -15.61
C THR A 361 -18.21 18.79 -14.39
N SER A 362 -19.18 19.70 -14.35
CA SER A 362 -19.49 20.46 -13.14
C SER A 362 -20.23 19.66 -12.07
N ASN A 363 -20.54 18.38 -12.32
CA ASN A 363 -21.20 17.49 -11.38
C ASN A 363 -20.20 16.47 -10.84
N SER A 364 -19.93 16.51 -9.53
CA SER A 364 -18.98 15.64 -8.84
C SER A 364 -19.30 14.14 -8.98
N TYR A 365 -20.58 13.77 -9.13
CA TYR A 365 -20.99 12.36 -9.31
C TYR A 365 -20.66 11.79 -10.68
N THR A 366 -20.35 12.64 -11.67
CA THR A 366 -20.07 12.24 -13.05
C THR A 366 -18.67 12.66 -13.52
N THR A 367 -17.88 13.23 -12.62
CA THR A 367 -16.48 13.60 -12.85
C THR A 367 -15.59 12.49 -12.30
N MET A 368 -14.49 12.20 -12.97
CA MET A 368 -13.51 11.24 -12.49
C MET A 368 -12.68 11.87 -11.37
N ASP A 369 -12.88 11.39 -10.15
CA ASP A 369 -12.05 11.72 -9.00
C ASP A 369 -11.26 10.49 -8.55
N LEU A 370 -9.94 10.63 -8.45
CA LEU A 370 -9.04 9.57 -7.96
C LEU A 370 -8.77 9.63 -6.46
N GLN A 371 -9.24 10.68 -5.76
CA GLN A 371 -9.05 10.94 -4.33
C GLN A 371 -7.57 10.74 -3.91
N GLY A 372 -6.66 11.46 -4.57
CA GLY A 372 -5.21 11.33 -4.31
C GLY A 372 -4.59 9.99 -4.75
N GLY A 373 -5.23 9.27 -5.67
CA GLY A 373 -4.80 7.94 -6.10
C GLY A 373 -5.36 6.79 -5.27
N TYR A 374 -6.32 7.07 -4.38
CA TYR A 374 -7.02 6.08 -3.56
C TYR A 374 -7.85 5.10 -4.41
N ASN A 375 -8.59 5.57 -5.43
CA ASN A 375 -9.51 4.75 -6.21
C ASN A 375 -9.16 4.75 -7.70
N MET A 376 -8.07 4.03 -8.03
CA MET A 376 -7.61 3.89 -9.40
C MET A 376 -7.79 2.45 -9.92
N ALA A 377 -8.35 2.32 -11.12
CA ALA A 377 -8.35 1.08 -11.88
C ALA A 377 -8.25 1.40 -13.38
N LEU A 378 -7.43 0.63 -14.08
CA LEU A 378 -7.23 0.72 -15.52
C LEU A 378 -6.95 -0.71 -16.01
N ARG A 379 -7.74 -1.19 -16.97
CA ARG A 379 -7.65 -2.56 -17.50
C ARG A 379 -7.89 -2.58 -19.00
#